data_AF-A0A2C9X2C0-F1
#
_entry.id   AF-A0A2C9X2C0-F1
#
_cell.length_a   1.000
_cell.length_b   1.000
_cell.length_c   1.000
_cell.angle_alpha   90.00
_cell.angle_beta   90.00
_cell.angle_gamma   90.00
#
_symmetry.space_group_name_H-M   'P 1'
#
loop_
_entity.id
_entity.type
_entity.pdbx_description
1 polymer ?
#
loop_
_entity_poly.entity_id
_entity_poly.type
_entity_poly.pdbx_seq_one_letter_code
_entity_poly.pdbx_strand_id
1 'polypeptide(L)'
;MSKFKEKVLSEISFAMVDDVPDLQKLYDKVAATDEHSELNDNQKIVLERLKINAGSKGSLIKAIHSLYNSSSISPGRLEKDGAEELLKARNALARLPRKQAAEVLVAFAQWGLGQEENHNGIN
;
A
#
# COMPACT_ATOMS: atom_id res chain seq x y z
N MET A 1 0.03 18.00 11.83
CA MET A 1 0.00 16.95 10.80
C MET A 1 -0.16 17.63 9.43
N SER A 2 0.56 17.21 8.38
CA SER A 2 0.30 17.76 7.03
C SER A 2 -1.02 17.21 6.46
N LYS A 3 -1.69 17.98 5.59
CA LYS A 3 -2.93 17.60 4.91
C LYS A 3 -2.79 16.29 4.11
N PHE A 4 -1.59 16.00 3.59
CA PHE A 4 -1.34 14.76 2.87
C PHE A 4 -1.17 13.56 3.83
N LYS A 5 -0.39 13.72 4.91
CA LYS A 5 -0.28 12.70 5.98
C LYS A 5 -1.66 12.35 6.55
N GLU A 6 -2.47 13.36 6.86
CA GLU A 6 -3.84 13.18 7.34
C GLU A 6 -4.73 12.43 6.33
N LYS A 7 -4.60 12.76 5.04
CA LYS A 7 -5.30 12.07 3.96
C LYS A 7 -4.91 10.60 3.82
N VAL A 8 -3.60 10.29 3.82
CA VAL A 8 -3.12 8.90 3.70
C VAL A 8 -3.60 8.06 4.89
N LEU A 9 -3.46 8.57 6.11
CA LEU A 9 -3.87 7.84 7.32
C LEU A 9 -5.39 7.65 7.41
N SER A 10 -6.16 8.65 6.97
CA SER A 10 -7.62 8.55 6.88
C SER A 10 -8.06 7.49 5.86
N GLU A 11 -7.36 7.39 4.72
CA GLU A 11 -7.60 6.36 3.71
C GLU A 11 -7.26 4.94 4.24
N ILE A 12 -6.23 4.80 5.09
CA ILE A 12 -5.87 3.52 5.73
C ILE A 12 -6.91 3.12 6.77
N SER A 13 -7.31 4.07 7.62
CA SER A 13 -8.35 3.90 8.63
C SER A 13 -9.65 3.40 8.00
N PHE A 14 -10.05 3.99 6.87
CA PHE A 14 -11.22 3.54 6.10
C PHE A 14 -11.06 2.12 5.51
N ALA A 15 -9.86 1.74 5.09
CA ALA A 15 -9.60 0.41 4.50
C ALA A 15 -9.52 -0.72 5.54
N MET A 16 -9.24 -0.42 6.81
CA MET A 16 -9.19 -1.37 7.92
C MET A 16 -10.57 -1.44 8.63
N VAL A 17 -11.57 -1.99 7.94
CA VAL A 17 -13.02 -1.88 8.22
C VAL A 17 -13.53 -2.50 9.55
N ASP A 18 -12.69 -3.03 10.44
CA ASP A 18 -13.19 -3.70 11.66
C ASP A 18 -13.17 -2.81 12.94
N ASP A 19 -12.41 -1.72 12.98
CA ASP A 19 -12.42 -0.71 14.05
C ASP A 19 -11.88 0.60 13.46
N VAL A 20 -12.59 1.73 13.55
CA VAL A 20 -12.04 3.04 13.12
C VAL A 20 -10.92 3.41 14.09
N PRO A 21 -9.62 3.27 13.72
CA PRO A 21 -8.57 3.57 14.65
C PRO A 21 -8.45 5.09 14.72
N ASP A 22 -8.27 5.61 15.93
CA ASP A 22 -7.83 6.99 16.16
C ASP A 22 -6.63 7.28 15.23
N LEU A 23 -6.76 8.32 14.39
CA LEU A 23 -5.77 8.68 13.38
C LEU A 23 -4.40 8.93 14.02
N GLN A 24 -4.37 9.48 15.24
CA GLN A 24 -3.13 9.70 15.97
C GLN A 24 -2.51 8.37 16.42
N LYS A 25 -3.32 7.42 16.91
CA LYS A 25 -2.82 6.06 17.23
C LYS A 25 -2.33 5.32 15.99
N LEU A 26 -2.97 5.53 14.85
CA LEU A 26 -2.55 4.94 13.58
C LEU A 26 -1.21 5.54 13.12
N TYR A 27 -1.05 6.86 13.27
CA TYR A 27 0.21 7.53 13.04
C TYR A 27 1.31 7.02 13.97
N ASP A 28 1.06 7.02 15.28
CA ASP A 28 2.03 6.56 16.28
C ASP A 28 2.43 5.10 16.03
N LYS A 29 1.49 4.26 15.59
CA LYS A 29 1.76 2.87 15.20
C LYS A 29 2.60 2.78 13.92
N VAL A 30 2.30 3.56 12.88
CA VAL A 30 3.09 3.59 11.64
C VAL A 30 4.49 4.15 11.89
N ALA A 31 4.63 5.14 12.78
CA ALA A 31 5.88 5.75 13.17
C ALA A 31 6.72 4.88 14.14
N ALA A 32 6.06 4.12 15.03
CA ALA A 32 6.71 3.21 15.98
C ALA A 32 7.00 1.82 15.39
N THR A 33 6.45 1.50 14.22
CA THR A 33 6.86 0.29 13.49
C THR A 33 8.21 0.60 12.86
N ASP A 34 9.28 -0.01 13.39
CA ASP A 34 10.62 0.10 12.80
C ASP A 34 10.53 -0.10 11.28
N GLU A 35 11.22 0.75 10.50
CA GLU A 35 11.30 0.72 9.03
C GLU A 35 11.80 -0.63 8.44
N HIS A 36 12.05 -1.63 9.28
CA HIS A 36 12.82 -2.83 8.97
C HIS A 36 12.20 -4.13 9.49
N SER A 37 10.87 -4.25 9.59
CA SER A 37 10.29 -5.60 9.52
C SER A 37 10.58 -6.13 8.12
N GLU A 38 11.52 -7.07 8.02
CA GLU A 38 12.00 -7.59 6.74
C GLU A 38 10.84 -8.23 5.97
N LEU A 39 10.25 -7.47 5.05
CA LEU A 39 9.16 -7.94 4.21
C LEU A 39 9.65 -9.13 3.40
N ASN A 40 8.87 -10.21 3.39
CA ASN A 40 9.13 -11.36 2.53
C ASN A 40 8.87 -11.03 1.05
N ASP A 41 9.25 -11.93 0.16
CA ASP A 41 9.16 -11.71 -1.30
C ASP A 41 7.73 -11.37 -1.76
N ASN A 42 6.72 -12.07 -1.24
CA ASN A 42 5.33 -11.78 -1.61
C ASN A 42 4.91 -10.38 -1.13
N GLN A 43 5.32 -9.99 0.08
CA GLN A 43 5.03 -8.67 0.63
C GLN A 43 5.70 -7.56 -0.19
N LYS A 44 6.96 -7.75 -0.59
CA LYS A 44 7.72 -6.82 -1.44
C LYS A 44 7.05 -6.64 -2.81
N ILE A 45 6.64 -7.73 -3.46
CA ILE A 45 5.95 -7.67 -4.76
C ILE A 45 4.66 -6.84 -4.65
N VAL A 46 3.84 -7.09 -3.61
CA VAL A 46 2.58 -6.36 -3.41
C VAL A 46 2.85 -4.88 -3.10
N LEU A 47 3.84 -4.59 -2.25
CA LEU A 47 4.23 -3.22 -1.92
C LEU A 47 4.65 -2.43 -3.17
N GLU A 48 5.53 -2.98 -4.00
CA GLU A 48 5.96 -2.31 -5.24
C GLU A 48 4.78 -2.08 -6.20
N ARG A 49 3.85 -3.03 -6.29
CA ARG A 49 2.65 -2.83 -7.10
C ARG A 49 1.75 -1.71 -6.56
N LEU A 50 1.61 -1.60 -5.24
CA LEU A 50 0.87 -0.51 -4.61
C LEU A 50 1.52 0.85 -4.93
N LYS A 51 2.85 0.96 -4.85
CA LYS A 51 3.59 2.19 -5.22
C LYS A 51 3.34 2.60 -6.67
N ILE A 52 3.41 1.64 -7.61
CA ILE A 52 3.11 1.87 -9.03
C ILE A 52 1.68 2.39 -9.20
N ASN A 53 0.71 1.72 -8.58
CA ASN A 53 -0.71 2.08 -8.69
C ASN A 53 -1.04 3.43 -8.02
N ALA A 54 -0.30 3.81 -6.98
CA ALA A 54 -0.47 5.06 -6.26
C ALA A 54 -0.04 6.29 -7.08
N GLY A 55 0.85 6.09 -8.07
CA GLY A 55 1.44 7.14 -8.90
C GLY A 55 2.29 8.13 -8.10
N SER A 56 2.72 9.22 -8.75
CA SER A 56 3.63 10.23 -8.18
C SER A 56 3.09 10.97 -6.95
N LYS A 57 1.79 10.87 -6.67
CA LYS A 57 1.12 11.49 -5.53
C LYS A 57 0.83 10.52 -4.38
N GLY A 58 1.27 9.26 -4.44
CA GLY A 58 1.14 8.31 -3.33
C GLY A 58 -0.30 8.06 -2.85
N SER A 59 -1.31 8.11 -3.73
CA SER A 59 -2.72 7.97 -3.31
C SER A 59 -3.06 6.51 -2.98
N LEU A 60 -3.38 6.25 -1.72
CA LEU A 60 -3.79 4.93 -1.24
C LEU A 60 -5.11 4.47 -1.87
N ILE A 61 -6.11 5.34 -1.97
CA ILE A 61 -7.37 5.02 -2.67
C ILE A 61 -7.11 4.55 -4.09
N LYS A 62 -6.24 5.24 -4.85
CA LYS A 62 -5.87 4.81 -6.21
C LYS A 62 -5.13 3.48 -6.21
N ALA A 63 -4.23 3.28 -5.25
CA ALA A 63 -3.46 2.04 -5.10
C ALA A 63 -4.37 0.84 -4.84
N ILE A 64 -5.27 0.94 -3.87
CA ILE A 64 -6.24 -0.10 -3.49
C ILE A 64 -7.24 -0.33 -4.62
N HIS A 65 -7.82 0.73 -5.19
CA HIS A 65 -8.83 0.59 -6.24
C HIS A 65 -8.25 -0.07 -7.50
N SER A 66 -7.02 0.26 -7.87
CA SER A 66 -6.32 -0.38 -8.99
C SER A 66 -5.99 -1.85 -8.70
N LEU A 67 -5.62 -2.18 -7.46
CA LEU A 67 -5.38 -3.55 -7.02
C LEU A 67 -6.68 -4.37 -7.07
N TYR A 68 -7.79 -3.82 -6.58
CA TYR A 68 -9.11 -4.45 -6.63
C TYR A 68 -9.57 -4.69 -8.07
N ASN A 69 -9.49 -3.68 -8.93
CA ASN A 69 -9.84 -3.82 -10.33
C ASN A 69 -8.97 -4.86 -11.02
N SER A 70 -7.68 -4.93 -10.72
CA SER A 70 -6.80 -5.99 -11.26
C SER A 70 -7.16 -7.40 -10.79
N SER A 71 -7.70 -7.54 -9.57
CA SER A 71 -8.13 -8.83 -9.03
C SER A 71 -9.40 -9.38 -9.70
N SER A 72 -10.22 -8.50 -10.29
CA SER A 72 -11.42 -8.86 -11.07
C SER A 72 -11.10 -9.36 -12.49
N ILE A 73 -9.88 -9.14 -13.00
CA ILE A 73 -9.45 -9.67 -14.30
C ILE A 73 -9.13 -11.16 -14.14
N SER A 74 -9.52 -12.03 -15.09
CA SER A 74 -9.17 -13.46 -15.00
C SER A 74 -7.67 -13.70 -15.20
N PRO A 75 -7.05 -14.69 -14.53
CA PRO A 75 -5.62 -14.99 -14.72
C PRO A 75 -5.26 -15.24 -16.18
N GLY A 76 -6.05 -16.05 -16.89
CA GLY A 76 -5.81 -16.35 -18.30
C GLY A 76 -5.97 -15.15 -19.25
N ARG A 77 -6.62 -14.05 -18.82
CA ARG A 77 -6.61 -12.80 -19.58
C ARG A 77 -5.33 -12.01 -19.32
N LEU A 78 -4.85 -11.96 -18.08
CA LEU A 78 -3.58 -11.32 -17.74
C LEU A 78 -2.40 -11.98 -18.46
N GLU A 79 -2.41 -13.30 -18.60
CA GLU A 79 -1.41 -14.06 -19.36
C GLU A 79 -1.43 -13.69 -20.85
N LYS A 80 -2.63 -13.63 -21.46
CA LYS A 80 -2.79 -13.26 -22.88
C LYS A 80 -2.39 -11.82 -23.18
N ASP A 81 -2.64 -10.91 -22.23
CA ASP A 81 -2.35 -9.50 -22.37
C ASP A 81 -0.87 -9.17 -22.04
N GLY A 82 -0.03 -10.17 -21.73
CA GLY A 82 1.38 -9.98 -21.38
C GLY A 82 1.60 -9.26 -20.04
N ALA A 83 0.59 -9.28 -19.17
CA ALA A 83 0.59 -8.54 -17.90
C ALA A 83 1.22 -9.35 -16.75
N GLU A 84 2.39 -9.96 -16.98
CA GLU A 84 3.04 -10.92 -16.08
C GLU A 84 3.30 -10.35 -14.67
N GLU A 85 3.76 -9.10 -14.59
CA GLU A 85 4.04 -8.44 -13.31
C GLU A 85 2.76 -8.13 -12.50
N LEU A 86 1.64 -7.91 -13.20
CA LEU A 86 0.34 -7.78 -12.53
C LEU A 86 -0.17 -9.13 -12.03
N LEU A 87 0.04 -10.20 -12.80
CA LEU A 87 -0.29 -11.55 -12.39
C LEU A 87 0.55 -12.01 -11.18
N LYS A 88 1.85 -11.71 -11.16
CA LYS A 88 2.72 -11.93 -9.98
C LYS A 88 2.21 -11.21 -8.75
N ALA A 89 1.89 -9.92 -8.87
CA ALA A 89 1.39 -9.14 -7.74
C ALA A 89 0.05 -9.66 -7.21
N ARG A 90 -0.85 -10.07 -8.10
CA ARG A 90 -2.10 -10.72 -7.70
C ARG A 90 -1.86 -12.03 -6.96
N ASN A 91 -0.98 -12.90 -7.49
CA ASN A 91 -0.69 -14.19 -6.88
C ASN A 91 0.01 -14.03 -5.53
N ALA A 92 0.92 -13.05 -5.41
CA ALA A 92 1.55 -12.69 -4.16
C ALA A 92 0.52 -12.21 -3.13
N LEU A 93 -0.40 -11.31 -3.52
CA LEU A 93 -1.49 -10.82 -2.66
C LEU A 93 -2.37 -11.96 -2.15
N ALA A 94 -2.77 -12.89 -3.03
CA ALA A 94 -3.59 -14.04 -2.66
C ALA A 94 -2.92 -14.97 -1.65
N ARG A 95 -1.59 -14.93 -1.54
CA ARG A 95 -0.79 -15.72 -0.59
C ARG A 95 -0.50 -14.99 0.72
N LEU A 96 -0.86 -13.71 0.84
CA LEU A 96 -0.63 -12.95 2.07
C LEU A 96 -1.69 -13.29 3.13
N PRO A 97 -1.30 -13.84 4.30
CA PRO A 97 -2.19 -13.87 5.45
C PRO A 97 -2.50 -12.44 5.92
N ARG A 98 -3.62 -12.28 6.63
CA ARG A 98 -4.13 -10.97 7.10
C ARG A 98 -3.07 -10.11 7.80
N LYS A 99 -2.20 -10.73 8.62
CA LYS A 99 -1.09 -10.06 9.29
C LYS A 99 -0.09 -9.46 8.30
N GLN A 100 0.33 -10.22 7.30
CA GLN A 100 1.30 -9.77 6.29
C GLN A 100 0.71 -8.71 5.36
N ALA A 101 -0.59 -8.79 5.05
CA ALA A 101 -1.28 -7.73 4.33
C ALA A 101 -1.29 -6.41 5.11
N ALA A 102 -1.51 -6.46 6.43
CA ALA A 102 -1.42 -5.28 7.29
C ALA A 102 0.01 -4.70 7.33
N GLU A 103 1.04 -5.55 7.41
CA GLU A 103 2.45 -5.11 7.35
C GLU A 103 2.77 -4.40 6.01
N VAL A 104 2.25 -4.91 4.88
CA VAL A 104 2.39 -4.25 3.57
C VAL A 104 1.70 -2.90 3.53
N LEU A 105 0.50 -2.77 4.12
CA LEU A 105 -0.21 -1.48 4.20
C LEU A 105 0.55 -0.47 5.07
N VAL A 106 1.16 -0.91 6.18
CA VAL A 106 2.04 -0.07 7.01
C VAL A 106 3.26 0.38 6.23
N ALA A 107 3.97 -0.53 5.55
CA ALA A 107 5.13 -0.17 4.74
C ALA A 107 4.78 0.77 3.57
N PHE A 108 3.60 0.58 2.95
CA PHE A 108 3.10 1.48 1.93
C PHE A 108 2.77 2.87 2.50
N ALA A 109 2.20 2.93 3.71
CA ALA A 109 1.96 4.18 4.43
C ALA A 109 3.28 4.92 4.72
N GLN A 110 4.29 4.23 5.25
CA GLN A 110 5.62 4.77 5.51
C GLN A 110 6.25 5.34 4.24
N TRP A 111 6.23 4.57 3.14
CA TRP A 111 6.69 5.08 1.85
C TRP A 111 5.93 6.33 1.41
N GLY A 112 4.60 6.33 1.51
CA GLY A 112 3.78 7.49 1.16
C GLY A 112 4.15 8.72 1.98
N LEU A 113 4.35 8.57 3.29
CA LEU A 113 4.77 9.65 4.20
C LEU A 113 6.16 10.19 3.83
N GLY A 114 7.12 9.34 3.44
CA GLY A 114 8.47 9.74 3.02
C GLY A 114 8.53 10.50 1.69
N GLN A 115 7.57 10.28 0.78
CA GLN A 115 7.50 11.04 -0.48
C GLN A 115 7.17 12.52 -0.27
N GLU A 116 6.54 12.86 0.87
CA GLU A 116 6.22 14.24 1.23
C GLU A 116 7.45 15.00 1.75
N GLU A 117 8.34 14.32 2.48
CA GLU A 117 9.58 14.90 3.02
C GLU A 117 10.57 15.25 1.91
N ASN A 118 10.66 14.41 0.87
CA ASN A 118 11.49 14.70 -0.31
C ASN A 118 10.93 15.83 -1.20
N HIS A 119 9.61 16.09 -1.18
CA HIS A 119 9.02 17.22 -1.93
C HIS A 119 9.15 18.57 -1.20
N ASN A 120 9.25 18.57 0.13
CA ASN A 120 9.45 19.79 0.93
C ASN A 120 10.93 20.08 1.25
N GLY A 121 11.85 19.20 0.86
CA GLY A 121 13.30 19.31 1.12
C GLY A 121 14.15 19.90 -0.01
N ILE A 122 13.56 20.27 -1.15
CA ILE A 122 14.28 20.95 -2.24
C ILE A 122 14.09 22.47 -2.07
N ASN A 123 15.02 23.09 -1.34
CA ASN A 123 15.36 24.51 -1.44
C ASN A 123 16.57 24.67 -2.36
#